data_AF-A0A6I6WLL2-F1
#
_entry.id   AF-A0A6I6WLL2-F1
#
_cell.length_a   1.000
_cell.length_b   1.000
_cell.length_c   1.000
_cell.angle_alpha   90.00
_cell.angle_beta   90.00
_cell.angle_gamma   90.00
#
_symmetry.space_group_name_H-M   'P 1'
#
loop_
_entity.id
_entity.type
_entity.pdbx_description
1 polymer ?
#
loop_
_entity_poly.entity_id
_entity_poly.type
_entity_poly.pdbx_seq_one_letter_code
_entity_poly.pdbx_strand_id
1 'polypeptide(L)'
;MVTVPARHGLEALDILRLRDGIGPVLHDHEGVTLGFLVPPGTAACWDLPGSACTQTHPRRSAGAEPPVAGTGWLVPPEVAYARATEPAELRAALGEAARTIEAAGRRL
;
A
#
# COMPACT_ATOMS: atom_id res chain seq x y z
N MET A 1 1.11 7.00 5.36
CA MET A 1 0.51 6.24 4.26
C MET A 1 1.41 6.36 3.04
N VAL A 2 1.67 5.24 2.37
CA VAL A 2 2.44 5.19 1.10
C VAL A 2 1.46 5.02 -0.05
N THR A 3 1.51 5.90 -1.05
CA THR A 3 0.70 5.83 -2.27
C THR A 3 1.53 5.44 -3.48
N VAL A 4 0.97 4.60 -4.34
CA VAL A 4 1.61 4.06 -5.56
C VAL A 4 0.61 3.90 -6.70
N PRO A 5 1.06 3.87 -7.96
CA PRO A 5 0.21 3.51 -9.09
C PRO A 5 -0.43 2.13 -8.90
N ALA A 6 -1.70 2.00 -9.28
CA ALA A 6 -2.52 0.82 -8.98
C ALA A 6 -1.90 -0.49 -9.45
N ARG A 7 -1.28 -0.52 -10.63
CA ARG A 7 -0.61 -1.73 -11.13
C ARG A 7 0.53 -2.20 -10.23
N HIS A 8 1.37 -1.29 -9.75
CA HIS A 8 2.45 -1.64 -8.82
C HIS A 8 1.91 -2.00 -7.44
N GLY A 9 0.87 -1.29 -7.00
CA GLY A 9 0.23 -1.54 -5.72
C GLY A 9 -0.46 -2.91 -5.64
N LEU A 10 -1.20 -3.32 -6.67
CA LEU A 10 -1.88 -4.62 -6.69
C LEU A 10 -0.88 -5.78 -6.69
N GLU A 11 0.17 -5.69 -7.50
CA GLU A 11 1.22 -6.71 -7.52
C GLU A 11 1.94 -6.80 -6.16
N ALA A 12 2.26 -5.65 -5.53
CA ALA A 12 2.85 -5.64 -4.20
C ALA A 12 1.89 -6.17 -3.11
N LEU A 13 0.60 -5.88 -3.24
CA LEU A 13 -0.45 -6.40 -2.35
C LEU A 13 -0.49 -7.93 -2.40
N ASP A 14 -0.45 -8.52 -3.58
CA ASP A 14 -0.48 -9.97 -3.73
C ASP A 14 0.78 -10.62 -3.14
N ILE A 15 1.96 -10.02 -3.34
CA ILE A 15 3.21 -10.46 -2.70
C ILE A 15 3.12 -10.39 -1.17
N LEU A 16 2.57 -9.29 -0.62
CA LEU A 16 2.41 -9.12 0.83
C LEU A 16 1.36 -10.08 1.43
N ARG A 17 0.31 -10.40 0.68
CA ARG A 17 -0.69 -11.41 1.07
C ARG A 17 -0.08 -12.79 1.22
N LEU A 18 0.86 -13.16 0.35
CA LEU A 18 1.61 -14.42 0.45
C LEU A 18 2.56 -14.47 1.66
N ARG A 19 2.84 -13.32 2.28
CA ARG A 19 3.74 -13.18 3.44
C ARG A 19 3.00 -12.91 4.75
N ASP A 20 1.67 -12.87 4.73
CA ASP A 20 0.82 -12.52 5.87
C ASP A 20 1.18 -11.16 6.54
N GLY A 21 1.87 -10.26 5.81
CA GLY A 21 2.40 -8.98 6.33
C GLY A 21 1.55 -7.75 5.99
N ILE A 22 0.36 -7.95 5.40
CA ILE A 22 -0.43 -6.84 4.86
C ILE A 22 -1.28 -6.12 5.92
N GLY A 23 -1.11 -4.80 6.01
CA GLY A 23 -1.97 -3.89 6.77
C GLY A 23 -3.14 -3.33 5.95
N PRO A 24 -3.89 -2.34 6.47
CA PRO A 24 -5.01 -1.74 5.74
C PRO A 24 -4.56 -1.07 4.43
N VAL A 25 -5.38 -1.18 3.39
CA VAL A 25 -5.10 -0.65 2.05
C VAL A 25 -6.31 0.10 1.51
N LEU A 26 -6.07 1.30 1.01
CA LEU A 26 -7.03 2.13 0.30
C LEU A 26 -6.84 2.01 -1.22
N HIS A 27 -7.92 2.20 -1.95
CA HIS A 27 -7.90 2.54 -3.38
C HIS A 27 -8.62 3.88 -3.58
N ASP A 28 -8.19 4.67 -4.57
CA ASP A 28 -8.96 5.83 -5.01
C ASP A 28 -10.18 5.39 -5.86
N HIS A 29 -11.13 6.29 -6.08
CA HIS A 29 -12.33 5.97 -6.87
C HIS A 29 -12.02 5.74 -8.36
N GLU A 30 -10.96 6.36 -8.87
CA GLU A 30 -10.49 6.23 -10.25
C GLU A 30 -9.77 4.89 -10.47
N GLY A 31 -9.41 4.17 -9.39
CA GLY A 31 -8.71 2.90 -9.44
C GLY A 31 -7.28 3.00 -9.96
N VAL A 32 -6.68 4.20 -9.93
CA VAL A 32 -5.35 4.48 -10.47
C VAL A 32 -4.28 4.54 -9.37
N THR A 33 -4.66 4.66 -8.11
CA THR A 33 -3.74 4.74 -6.98
C THR A 33 -4.17 3.82 -5.85
N LEU A 34 -3.22 3.09 -5.27
CA LEU A 34 -3.40 2.41 -3.98
C LEU A 34 -2.64 3.12 -2.86
N GLY A 35 -3.21 3.10 -1.65
CA GLY A 35 -2.63 3.68 -0.44
C GLY A 35 -2.45 2.63 0.66
N PHE A 36 -1.21 2.33 1.02
CA PHE A 36 -0.87 1.42 2.11
C PHE A 36 -0.74 2.19 3.43
N LEU A 37 -1.48 1.77 4.45
CA LEU A 37 -1.30 2.29 5.80
C LEU A 37 0.01 1.71 6.35
N VAL A 38 0.87 2.59 6.82
CA VAL A 38 2.20 2.28 7.37
C VAL A 38 2.35 2.94 8.74
N PRO A 39 3.23 2.44 9.62
CA PRO A 39 3.47 3.03 10.93
C PRO A 39 3.76 4.55 10.88
N PRO A 40 3.32 5.33 11.88
CA PRO A 40 3.68 6.74 11.99
C PRO A 40 5.20 6.95 11.95
N GLY A 41 5.66 8.03 11.32
CA GLY A 41 7.09 8.32 11.19
C GLY A 41 7.74 7.72 9.94
N THR A 42 7.07 6.76 9.26
CA THR A 42 7.57 6.17 8.01
C THR A 42 7.90 7.24 6.96
N ALA A 43 7.08 8.29 6.86
CA ALA A 43 7.26 9.36 5.88
C ALA A 43 8.61 10.09 6.00
N ALA A 44 9.20 10.17 7.21
CA ALA A 44 10.47 10.85 7.42
C ALA A 44 11.67 10.15 6.75
N CYS A 45 11.54 8.86 6.48
CA CYS A 45 12.63 8.03 5.92
C CYS A 45 12.17 7.22 4.70
N TRP A 46 11.05 7.60 4.09
CA TRP A 46 10.55 6.93 2.91
C TRP A 46 11.16 7.55 1.65
N ASP A 47 12.08 6.82 1.04
CA ASP A 47 12.70 7.16 -0.23
C ASP A 47 12.64 5.94 -1.13
N LEU A 48 11.59 5.86 -1.95
CA LEU A 48 11.40 4.81 -2.94
C LEU A 48 10.77 5.43 -4.20
N PRO A 49 11.47 5.42 -5.35
CA PRO A 49 10.95 5.99 -6.59
C PRO A 49 9.60 5.39 -7.02
N GLY A 50 8.75 6.22 -7.63
CA GLY A 50 7.41 5.80 -8.07
C GLY A 50 6.39 5.62 -6.94
N SER A 51 6.75 6.03 -5.72
CA SER A 51 5.85 6.07 -4.56
C SER A 51 5.96 7.41 -3.84
N ALA A 52 4.89 7.80 -3.15
CA ALA A 52 4.89 8.95 -2.25
C ALA A 52 4.51 8.50 -0.85
N CYS A 53 5.05 9.11 0.20
CA CYS A 53 4.65 8.80 1.57
C CYS A 53 4.22 10.07 2.31
N THR A 54 2.95 10.09 2.73
CA THR A 54 2.35 11.20 3.46
C THR A 54 2.14 10.80 4.91
N GLN A 55 2.53 11.68 5.84
CA GLN A 55 2.25 11.47 7.26
C GLN A 55 0.74 11.53 7.50
N THR A 56 0.17 10.44 8.02
CA THR A 56 -1.24 10.37 8.41
C THR A 56 -1.33 10.43 9.93
N HIS A 57 -2.21 11.27 10.47
CA HIS A 57 -2.45 11.28 11.92
C HIS A 57 -3.21 10.02 12.33
N PRO A 58 -2.78 9.31 13.39
CA PRO A 58 -3.48 8.14 13.87
C PRO A 58 -4.90 8.54 14.28
N ARG A 59 -5.91 7.93 13.65
CA ARG A 59 -7.28 7.95 14.15
C ARG A 59 -7.48 6.74 15.06
N ARG A 60 -8.21 6.96 16.17
CA ARG A 60 -8.42 5.96 17.23
C ARG A 60 -9.16 4.70 16.74
N SER A 61 -9.87 4.82 15.62
CA SER A 61 -10.48 3.71 14.89
C SER A 61 -10.47 4.07 13.41
N ALA A 62 -9.74 3.32 12.59
CA ALA A 62 -10.09 3.24 11.17
C ALA A 62 -11.35 2.36 11.14
N GLY A 63 -12.53 2.98 11.12
CA GLY A 63 -13.79 2.24 11.07
C GLY A 63 -14.08 1.72 9.65
N ALA A 64 -15.32 1.27 9.43
CA ALA A 64 -15.79 0.78 8.14
C ALA A 64 -15.64 1.79 6.99
N GLU A 65 -15.61 3.09 7.27
CA GLU A 65 -15.40 4.13 6.26
C GLU A 65 -13.93 4.57 6.17
N PRO A 66 -13.37 4.65 4.95
CA PRO A 66 -12.04 5.19 4.71
C PRO A 66 -11.83 6.61 5.25
N PRO A 67 -10.64 6.92 5.81
CA PRO A 67 -10.38 8.23 6.39
C PRO A 67 -10.13 9.34 5.36
N VAL A 68 -10.07 9.02 4.06
CA VAL A 68 -9.78 9.96 2.97
C VAL A 68 -10.99 10.00 2.04
N ALA A 69 -11.56 11.20 1.84
CA ALA A 69 -12.68 11.38 0.92
C ALA A 69 -12.30 10.94 -0.51
N GLY A 70 -13.24 10.27 -1.20
CA GLY A 70 -12.99 9.73 -2.54
C GLY A 70 -12.14 8.46 -2.57
N THR A 71 -11.94 7.79 -1.44
CA THR A 71 -11.25 6.50 -1.35
C THR A 71 -12.15 5.40 -0.79
N GLY A 72 -11.85 4.15 -1.15
CA GLY A 72 -12.47 2.91 -0.67
C GLY A 72 -11.44 2.03 0.05
N TRP A 73 -11.88 1.15 0.96
CA TRP A 73 -11.01 0.10 1.48
C TRP A 73 -10.86 -1.03 0.46
N LEU A 74 -9.63 -1.31 0.05
CA LEU A 74 -9.29 -2.54 -0.67
C LEU A 74 -8.99 -3.68 0.31
N VAL A 75 -8.31 -3.35 1.41
CA VAL A 75 -8.14 -4.22 2.58
C VAL A 75 -8.59 -3.41 3.79
N PRO A 76 -9.79 -3.68 4.32
CA PRO A 76 -10.28 -2.96 5.49
C PRO A 76 -9.52 -3.39 6.76
N PRO A 77 -9.43 -2.51 7.77
CA PRO A 77 -8.69 -2.79 9.02
C PRO A 77 -9.14 -4.06 9.75
N GLU A 78 -10.39 -4.45 9.61
CA GLU A 78 -10.99 -5.62 10.27
C GLU A 78 -10.51 -6.96 9.68
N VAL A 79 -9.98 -6.97 8.46
CA VAL A 79 -9.51 -8.18 7.77
C VAL A 79 -8.01 -8.14 7.43
N ALA A 80 -7.33 -7.04 7.76
CA ALA A 80 -5.89 -6.93 7.61
C ALA A 80 -5.16 -7.84 8.63
N TYR A 81 -4.02 -8.42 8.23
CA TYR A 81 -3.21 -9.25 9.14
C TYR A 81 -2.47 -8.41 10.19
N ALA A 82 -2.11 -7.18 9.82
CA ALA A 82 -1.42 -6.24 10.68
C ALA A 82 -2.19 -4.91 10.81
N ARG A 83 -1.93 -4.15 11.88
CA ARG A 83 -2.51 -2.80 12.04
C ARG A 83 -1.99 -1.79 11.00
N ALA A 84 -0.80 -2.03 10.48
CA ALA A 84 -0.15 -1.27 9.41
C ALA A 84 0.87 -2.19 8.73
N THR A 85 1.13 -1.96 7.44
CA THR A 85 2.15 -2.70 6.70
C THR A 85 3.54 -2.25 7.12
N GLU A 86 4.43 -3.19 7.43
CA GLU A 86 5.80 -2.86 7.81
C GLU A 86 6.56 -2.18 6.65
N PRO A 87 7.23 -1.02 6.88
CA PRO A 87 7.82 -0.25 5.79
C PRO A 87 8.91 -0.99 5.02
N ALA A 88 9.67 -1.86 5.69
CA ALA A 88 10.72 -2.65 5.04
C ALA A 88 10.11 -3.70 4.08
N GLU A 89 9.05 -4.38 4.52
CA GLU A 89 8.34 -5.36 3.72
C GLU A 89 7.64 -4.72 2.53
N LEU A 90 7.02 -3.55 2.74
CA LEU A 90 6.40 -2.79 1.65
C LEU A 90 7.41 -2.38 0.59
N ARG A 91 8.61 -1.91 0.97
CA ARG A 91 9.68 -1.59 0.00
C ARG A 91 10.11 -2.84 -0.77
N ALA A 92 10.31 -3.96 -0.07
CA ALA A 92 10.71 -5.21 -0.70
C ALA A 92 9.65 -5.69 -1.72
N ALA A 93 8.37 -5.67 -1.33
CA ALA A 93 7.26 -6.05 -2.19
C ALA A 93 7.11 -5.13 -3.41
N LEU A 94 7.23 -3.80 -3.24
CA LEU A 94 7.19 -2.85 -4.35
C LEU A 94 8.37 -3.02 -5.32
N GLY A 95 9.57 -3.27 -4.79
CA GLY A 95 10.74 -3.56 -5.62
C GLY A 95 10.60 -4.86 -6.41
N GLU A 96 9.98 -5.89 -5.83
CA GLU A 96 9.67 -7.14 -6.50
C GLU A 96 8.56 -6.97 -7.55
N ALA A 97 7.49 -6.27 -7.20
CA ALA A 97 6.41 -5.91 -8.12
C ALA A 97 6.95 -5.21 -9.38
N ALA A 98 7.82 -4.22 -9.21
CA ALA A 98 8.45 -3.52 -10.33
C ALA A 98 9.22 -4.48 -11.25
N ARG A 99 10.00 -5.42 -10.69
CA ARG A 99 10.73 -6.43 -11.48
C ARG A 99 9.79 -7.39 -12.19
N THR A 100 8.72 -7.86 -11.54
CA THR A 100 7.71 -8.74 -12.16
C THR A 100 7.02 -8.03 -13.33
N ILE A 101 6.62 -6.78 -13.11
CA ILE A 101 6.00 -5.92 -14.10
C ILE A 101 6.90 -5.70 -15.32
N GLU A 102 8.17 -5.39 -15.08
CA GLU A 102 9.17 -5.17 -16.13
C GLU A 102 9.45 -6.45 -16.93
N ALA A 103 9.55 -7.59 -16.25
CA ALA A 103 9.72 -8.89 -16.88
C ALA A 103 8.53 -9.28 -17.76
N ALA A 104 7.30 -8.99 -17.31
CA ALA A 104 6.09 -9.22 -18.10
C ALA A 104 6.03 -8.29 -19.33
N GLY A 105 6.44 -7.02 -19.20
CA GLY A 105 6.46 -6.06 -20.30
C GLY A 105 7.44 -6.40 -21.43
N ARG A 106 8.54 -7.11 -21.12
CA ARG A 106 9.51 -7.59 -22.12
C ARG A 106 9.05 -8.81 -22.93
N ARG A 107 7.95 -9.46 -22.53
CA ARG A 107 7.44 -10.67 -23.18
C ARG A 107 6.35 -10.39 -24.23
N LEU A 108 6.00 -9.13 -24.45
CA LEU A 108 5.04 -8.65 -25.46
C LEU A 108 5.80 -7.94 -26.59
#